data_AF-A0AAP2UL75-F1
#
_entry.id   AF-A0AAP2UL75-F1
#
_cell.length_a   1.000
_cell.length_b   1.000
_cell.length_c   1.000
_cell.angle_alpha   90.00
_cell.angle_beta   90.00
_cell.angle_gamma   90.00
#
_symmetry.space_group_name_H-M   'P 1'
#
loop_
_entity.id
_entity.type
_entity.pdbx_description
1 polymer ?
#
loop_
_entity_poly.entity_id
_entity_poly.type
_entity_poly.pdbx_seq_one_letter_code
_entity_poly.pdbx_strand_id
1 'polypeptide(L)' 'MKQHILLEKAYCYPEPGEAQIPENCTFIQKNGYWRNNSTGEIMMLSNDPRRPQTKKADIETGEDQKGE' A
#
# COMPACT_ATOMS: atom_id res chain seq x y z
N MET A 1 -16.75 -28.65 -5.56
CA MET A 1 -16.97 -28.97 -4.14
C MET A 1 -17.68 -27.78 -3.50
N LYS A 2 -18.65 -27.99 -2.60
CA LYS A 2 -19.32 -26.87 -1.93
C LYS A 2 -18.38 -26.26 -0.89
N GLN A 3 -18.31 -24.94 -0.85
CA GLN A 3 -17.55 -24.21 0.16
C GLN A 3 -18.24 -24.39 1.52
N HIS A 4 -17.48 -24.26 2.60
CA HIS A 4 -18.03 -24.35 3.94
C HIS A 4 -19.04 -23.21 4.18
N ILE A 5 -20.16 -23.51 4.87
CA ILE A 5 -21.27 -22.56 5.05
C ILE A 5 -20.87 -21.21 5.67
N LEU A 6 -19.81 -21.19 6.48
CA LEU A 6 -19.27 -19.96 7.06
C LEU A 6 -18.63 -19.05 6.01
N LEU A 7 -17.95 -19.63 5.02
CA LEU A 7 -17.34 -18.88 3.91
C LEU A 7 -18.42 -18.37 2.95
N GLU A 8 -19.48 -19.15 2.72
CA GLU A 8 -20.61 -18.74 1.87
C GLU A 8 -21.43 -17.57 2.46
N LYS A 9 -21.40 -17.40 3.78
CA LYS A 9 -22.15 -16.36 4.51
C LYS A 9 -21.28 -15.20 4.99
N ALA A 10 -19.96 -15.30 4.83
CA ALA A 10 -19.05 -14.22 5.18
C ALA A 10 -19.17 -13.08 4.17
N TYR A 11 -19.15 -11.84 4.67
CA TYR A 11 -19.00 -10.67 3.83
C TYR A 11 -17.50 -10.38 3.66
N CYS A 12 -16.99 -10.54 2.45
CA CYS A 12 -15.61 -10.19 2.11
C CYS A 12 -15.54 -8.71 1.72
N TYR A 13 -14.70 -7.94 2.39
CA TYR A 13 -14.38 -6.60 1.96
C TYR A 13 -13.47 -6.66 0.73
N PRO A 14 -13.68 -5.81 -0.29
CA PRO A 14 -12.71 -5.70 -1.38
C PRO A 14 -11.37 -5.26 -0.78
N GLU A 15 -10.29 -5.95 -1.14
CA GLU A 15 -8.96 -5.51 -0.76
C GLU A 15 -8.73 -4.08 -1.26
N PRO A 16 -8.21 -3.17 -0.43
CA PRO A 16 -7.79 -1.87 -0.91
C PRO A 16 -6.76 -2.07 -2.02
N GLY A 17 -6.98 -1.43 -3.17
CA GLY A 17 -6.12 -1.57 -4.34
C GLY A 17 -4.65 -1.28 -4.03
N GLU A 18 -3.78 -1.83 -4.89
CA GLU A 18 -2.31 -1.88 -4.77
C GLU A 18 -1.66 -0.72 -4.01
N ALA A 19 -0.61 -1.07 -3.25
CA ALA A 19 0.25 -0.10 -2.58
C ALA A 19 0.60 1.04 -3.54
N GLN A 20 0.20 2.25 -3.15
CA GLN A 20 0.39 3.45 -3.96
C GLN A 20 1.87 3.84 -4.00
N ILE A 21 2.64 3.17 -4.84
CA ILE A 21 4.02 3.55 -5.14
C ILE A 21 3.96 4.90 -5.88
N PRO A 22 4.76 5.89 -5.48
CA PRO A 22 4.80 7.16 -6.20
C PRO A 22 5.27 6.94 -7.63
N GLU A 23 4.44 7.30 -8.60
CA GLU A 23 4.79 7.21 -10.03
C GLU A 23 6.04 8.04 -10.34
N ASN A 24 6.88 7.51 -11.23
CA ASN A 24 8.08 8.19 -11.71
C ASN A 24 9.06 8.66 -10.61
N CYS A 25 9.04 7.98 -9.46
CA CYS A 25 9.99 8.18 -8.38
C CYS A 25 10.89 6.96 -8.21
N THR A 26 12.14 7.19 -7.81
CA THR A 26 13.09 6.14 -7.44
C THR A 26 13.40 6.23 -5.96
N PHE A 27 13.33 5.11 -5.24
CA PHE A 27 13.72 5.05 -3.83
C PHE A 27 15.24 4.97 -3.70
N ILE A 28 15.83 5.96 -3.03
CA ILE A 28 17.28 5.99 -2.74
C ILE A 28 17.50 5.32 -1.38
N GLN A 29 17.76 4.00 -1.41
CA GLN A 29 17.94 3.19 -0.19
C GLN A 29 18.97 3.77 0.78
N LYS A 30 20.11 4.26 0.27
CA LYS A 30 21.19 4.85 1.07
C LYS A 30 20.70 6.02 1.94
N ASN A 31 19.72 6.77 1.45
CA ASN A 31 19.29 8.03 2.07
C ASN A 31 17.87 7.93 2.65
N GLY A 32 17.14 6.83 2.39
CA GLY A 32 15.82 6.58 2.94
C GLY A 32 14.69 7.44 2.36
N TYR A 33 14.84 7.98 1.15
CA TYR A 33 13.81 8.82 0.54
C TYR A 33 13.60 8.54 -0.95
N TRP A 34 12.43 8.93 -1.44
CA TRP A 34 12.09 8.91 -2.86
C TRP A 34 12.54 10.20 -3.54
N ARG A 35 13.04 10.07 -4.78
CA ARG A 35 13.40 11.18 -5.66
C ARG A 35 12.57 11.11 -6.94
N ASN A 36 11.98 12.23 -7.35
CA ASN A 36 11.29 12.35 -8.62
C ASN A 36 12.31 12.29 -9.77
N ASN A 37 12.11 11.40 -10.73
CA ASN A 37 13.06 11.20 -11.83
C ASN A 37 13.03 12.36 -12.85
N SER A 38 11.91 13.07 -12.98
CA SER A 38 11.76 14.20 -13.90
C SER A 38 12.34 15.49 -13.36
N THR A 39 12.06 15.83 -12.09
CA THR A 39 12.51 17.11 -11.49
C THR A 39 13.83 16.97 -10.74
N GLY A 40 14.20 15.76 -10.32
CA GLY A 40 15.34 15.51 -9.45
C GLY A 40 15.10 15.88 -7.98
N GLU A 41 13.92 16.41 -7.65
CA GLU A 41 13.57 16.83 -6.30
C GLU A 41 13.27 15.62 -5.40
N ILE A 42 13.48 15.81 -4.10
CA ILE A 42 13.03 14.87 -3.08
C ILE A 42 11.50 14.90 -3.09
N MET A 43 10.85 13.74 -3.24
CA MET A 43 9.39 13.64 -3.42
C MET A 43 8.61 14.34 -2.30
N MET A 44 9.10 14.22 -1.05
CA MET A 44 8.50 14.87 0.13
C MET A 44 8.59 16.40 0.13
N LEU A 45 9.50 16.98 -0.64
CA LEU A 45 9.71 18.43 -0.77
C LEU A 45 9.12 18.98 -2.08
N SER A 46 8.60 18.11 -2.95
CA SER A 46 7.97 18.52 -4.21
C SER A 46 6.58 19.14 -3.97
N ASN A 47 5.99 19.70 -5.02
CA ASN A 47 4.64 20.26 -4.97
C ASN A 47 3.53 19.19 -4.83
N ASP A 48 3.85 17.90 -4.91
CA ASP A 48 2.92 16.77 -4.72
C ASP A 48 3.50 15.72 -3.76
N PRO A 49 3.62 16.04 -2.46
CA PRO A 49 4.15 15.10 -1.50
C PRO A 49 3.13 14.01 -1.18
N ARG A 50 3.49 12.74 -1.37
CA ARG A 50 2.73 11.60 -0.87
C ARG A 50 2.78 11.61 0.66
N ARG A 51 1.69 12.05 1.28
CA ARG A 51 1.60 12.15 2.75
C ARG A 51 1.56 10.77 3.40
N PRO A 52 2.12 10.62 4.61
CA PRO A 52 1.95 9.40 5.40
C PRO A 52 0.46 9.05 5.49
N GLN A 53 0.12 7.81 5.12
CA GLN A 53 -1.23 7.29 5.26
C GLN A 53 -1.39 6.65 6.63
N THR A 54 -2.65 6.48 7.08
CA THR A 54 -2.91 5.81 8.35
C THR A 54 -2.46 4.35 8.30
N LYS A 55 -2.00 3.82 9.43
CA LYS A 55 -1.68 2.39 9.60
C LYS A 55 -2.82 1.45 9.18
N LYS A 56 -4.07 1.93 9.13
CA LYS A 56 -5.24 1.22 8.64
C LYS A 56 -5.22 0.90 7.14
N ALA A 57 -4.31 1.51 6.38
CA ALA A 57 -4.07 1.21 4.96
C ALA A 57 -2.81 0.36 4.74
N ASP A 58 -2.08 0.01 5.80
CA ASP A 58 -1.02 -0.99 5.72
C ASP A 58 -1.68 -2.36 5.73
N ILE A 59 -1.56 -3.11 4.63
CA ILE A 59 -1.98 -4.51 4.58
C ILE A 59 -0.98 -5.30 5.42
N GLU A 60 -1.41 -5.80 6.58
CA GLU A 60 -0.56 -6.58 7.47
C GLU A 60 -0.73 -8.07 7.14
N THR A 61 0.20 -8.61 6.37
CA THR A 61 0.20 -9.98 5.84
C THR A 61 0.13 -11.10 6.90
N GLY A 62 0.17 -10.77 8.20
CA GLY A 62 0.14 -11.74 9.30
C GLY A 62 -1.19 -11.82 10.06
N GLU A 63 -1.79 -10.68 10.41
CA GLU A 63 -3.07 -10.64 11.15
C GLU A 63 -4.28 -10.67 10.20
N ASP A 64 -4.21 -9.97 9.07
CA ASP A 64 -5.33 -9.84 8.12
C ASP A 64 -5.62 -11.15 7.37
N GLN A 65 -4.67 -12.10 7.34
CA GLN A 65 -4.81 -13.41 6.68
C GLN A 65 -5.22 -14.55 7.63
N LYS A 66 -5.45 -14.28 8.92
CA LYS A 66 -5.90 -15.32 9.86
C LYS A 66 -7.40 -15.57 9.67
N GLY A 67 -7.74 -16.69 9.04
CA GLY A 67 -9.12 -17.16 8.93
C GLY A 67 -9.63 -17.40 7.50
N GLU A 68 -8.76 -17.24 6.48
CA GLU A 68 -9.00 -17.80 5.14
C GLU A 68 -8.77 -19.32 5.08
#